data_AF-A0A947DWZ1-F1
#
_entry.id   AF-A0A947DWZ1-F1
#
_cell.length_a   1.000
_cell.length_b   1.000
_cell.length_c   1.000
_cell.angle_alpha   90.00
_cell.angle_beta   90.00
_cell.angle_gamma   90.00
#
_symmetry.space_group_name_H-M   'P 1'
#
loop_
_entity.id
_entity.type
_entity.pdbx_description
1 polymer ?
#
loop_
_entity_poly.entity_id
_entity_poly.type
_entity_poly.pdbx_seq_one_letter_code
_entity_poly.pdbx_strand_id
1 'polypeptide(L)' 'GKDASPLFRQLAASTGKAPGWNFHKYLVARDGFSVLSFDTRTDPASPSFVAEIEKQLARK' A
#
# COMPACT_ATOMS: atom_id res chain seq x y z
N GLY A 1 -0.30 14.37 7.67
CA GLY A 1 -0.40 15.60 8.49
C GLY A 1 -1.48 15.44 9.55
N LYS A 2 -1.64 16.44 10.43
CA LYS A 2 -2.61 16.42 11.53
C LYS A 2 -4.07 16.23 11.06
N ASP A 3 -4.40 16.77 9.89
CA ASP A 3 -5.75 16.71 9.29
C ASP A 3 -5.93 15.52 8.34
N ALA A 4 -4.97 14.60 8.27
CA ALA A 4 -5.09 13.44 7.40
C ALA A 4 -6.19 12.49 7.90
N SER A 5 -6.93 11.92 6.94
CA SER A 5 -7.91 10.87 7.23
C SER A 5 -7.31 9.79 8.15
N PRO A 6 -8.06 9.31 9.16
CA PRO A 6 -7.59 8.27 10.08
C PRO A 6 -6.98 7.06 9.36
N LEU A 7 -7.57 6.64 8.24
CA LEU A 7 -7.08 5.52 7.43
C LEU A 7 -5.64 5.77 6.95
N PHE A 8 -5.36 6.91 6.33
CA PHE A 8 -4.02 7.22 5.82
C PHE A 8 -3.00 7.42 6.93
N ARG A 9 -3.42 7.88 8.12
CA ARG A 9 -2.53 7.94 9.30
C ARG A 9 -2.12 6.53 9.75
N GLN A 10 -3.06 5.59 9.80
CA GLN A 10 -2.77 4.20 10.17
C GLN A 10 -1.87 3.50 9.13
N LEU A 11 -2.16 3.67 7.84
CA LEU A 11 -1.36 3.09 6.76
C LEU A 11 0.07 3.65 6.75
N ALA A 12 0.23 4.96 6.97
CA ALA A 12 1.54 5.59 7.08
C ALA A 12 2.31 5.11 8.33
N ALA A 13 1.62 4.89 9.45
CA ALA A 13 2.24 4.34 10.66
C ALA A 13 2.68 2.87 10.48
N SER A 14 1.88 2.05 9.79
CA SER A 14 2.19 0.64 9.51
C SER A 14 3.37 0.48 8.54
N THR A 15 3.44 1.33 7.51
CA THR A 15 4.45 1.20 6.43
C THR A 15 5.65 2.13 6.57
N GLY A 16 5.58 3.14 7.43
CA GLY A 16 6.54 4.25 7.48
C GLY A 16 6.49 5.16 6.25
N LYS A 17 5.51 5.00 5.36
CA LYS A 17 5.39 5.74 4.09
C LYS A 17 4.03 6.42 4.02
N ALA A 18 4.02 7.75 4.01
CA ALA A 18 2.80 8.53 3.79
C ALA A 18 2.60 8.83 2.30
N PRO A 19 1.36 9.04 1.82
CA PRO A 19 1.11 9.44 0.44
C PRO A 19 1.77 10.79 0.15
N GLY A 20 2.67 10.81 -0.83
CA GLY A 20 3.30 12.06 -1.28
C GLY A 20 2.48 12.82 -2.33
N TRP A 21 1.72 12.09 -3.15
CA TRP A 21 0.89 12.67 -4.21
C TRP A 21 -0.29 11.74 -4.54
N ASN A 22 -1.17 12.19 -5.44
CA ASN A 22 -2.23 11.37 -6.01
C ASN A 22 -1.66 10.07 -6.61
N PHE A 23 -2.45 9.00 -6.62
CA PHE A 23 -2.07 7.66 -7.10
C PHE A 23 -0.97 6.92 -6.32
N HIS A 24 -0.66 7.34 -5.10
CA HIS A 24 0.06 6.49 -4.14
C HIS A 24 -0.78 5.26 -3.79
N LYS A 25 -0.15 4.08 -3.66
CA LYS A 25 -0.88 2.82 -3.52
C LYS A 25 -0.45 2.10 -2.25
N TYR A 26 -1.42 1.51 -1.55
CA TYR A 26 -1.18 0.58 -0.47
C TYR A 26 -1.78 -0.77 -0.84
N LEU A 27 -1.03 -1.83 -0.59
CA LEU A 27 -1.53 -3.20 -0.67
C LEU A 27 -1.72 -3.72 0.74
N VAL A 28 -2.97 -3.95 1.14
CA VAL A 28 -3.33 -4.53 2.44
C VAL A 28 -3.61 -6.01 2.24
N ALA A 29 -2.87 -6.89 2.94
CA ALA A 29 -3.05 -8.32 2.83
C ALA A 29 -4.33 -8.80 3.54
N ARG A 30 -4.70 -10.06 3.32
CA ARG A 30 -5.90 -10.70 3.92
C ARG A 30 -5.90 -10.68 5.44
N ASP A 31 -4.72 -10.70 6.07
CA ASP A 31 -4.57 -10.63 7.52
C ASP A 31 -4.98 -9.26 8.11
N GLY A 32 -5.12 -8.23 7.27
CA GLY A 32 -5.47 -6.86 7.68
C GLY A 32 -4.35 -6.08 8.36
N PHE A 33 -3.17 -6.69 8.56
CA PHE A 33 -2.04 -6.08 9.28
C PHE A 33 -0.81 -5.88 8.39
N SER A 34 -0.57 -6.79 7.45
CA SER A 34 0.53 -6.69 6.50
C SER A 34 0.18 -5.68 5.43
N VAL A 35 0.87 -4.54 5.44
CA VAL A 35 0.66 -3.46 4.47
C VAL A 35 1.97 -3.19 3.74
N LEU A 36 1.90 -3.12 2.41
CA LEU A 36 2.99 -2.67 1.56
C LEU A 36 2.63 -1.33 0.94
N SER A 37 3.66 -0.51 0.69
CA SER A 37 3.52 0.84 0.16
C SER A 37 4.23 0.94 -1.19
N PHE A 38 3.55 1.54 -2.18
CA PHE A 38 4.08 1.80 -3.50
C PHE A 38 3.88 3.27 -3.85
N ASP A 39 4.93 3.89 -4.39
CA ASP A 39 4.89 5.30 -4.72
C ASP A 39 3.91 5.61 -5.87
N THR A 40 3.67 6.91 -6.08
CA THR A 40 2.82 7.42 -7.15
C THR A 40 3.27 6.99 -8.55
N ARG A 41 4.56 6.76 -8.78
CA ARG A 41 5.13 6.42 -10.11
C ARG A 41 5.03 4.93 -10.43
N THR A 42 4.72 4.09 -9.44
CA THR A 42 4.52 2.67 -9.64
C THR A 42 3.37 2.46 -10.64
N ASP A 43 3.68 1.89 -11.80
CA ASP A 43 2.68 1.51 -12.79
C ASP A 43 1.79 0.40 -12.21
N PRO A 44 0.45 0.57 -12.18
CA PRO A 44 -0.47 -0.46 -11.69
C PRO A 44 -0.40 -1.79 -12.46
N ALA A 45 0.16 -1.82 -13.67
CA ALA A 45 0.39 -3.03 -14.47
C ALA A 45 1.85 -3.52 -14.42
N SER A 46 2.73 -2.86 -13.65
CA SER A 46 4.13 -3.28 -13.56
C SER A 46 4.23 -4.73 -13.06
N PRO A 47 5.11 -5.57 -13.66
CA PRO A 47 5.25 -6.96 -13.25
C PRO A 47 5.57 -7.14 -11.76
N SER A 48 6.33 -6.20 -11.17
CA SER A 48 6.69 -6.23 -9.76
C SER A 48 5.49 -5.96 -8.83
N PHE A 49 4.63 -4.99 -9.18
CA PHE A 49 3.42 -4.70 -8.40
C PHE A 49 2.41 -5.84 -8.47
N VAL A 50 2.15 -6.35 -9.68
CA VAL A 50 1.24 -7.48 -9.90
C VAL A 50 1.75 -8.74 -9.20
N ALA A 51 3.05 -9.05 -9.28
CA ALA A 51 3.62 -10.22 -8.61
C ALA A 51 3.43 -10.18 -7.09
N GLU A 52 3.50 -9.01 -6.45
CA GLU A 52 3.25 -8.90 -5.01
C GLU A 52 1.77 -9.10 -4.68
N ILE A 53 0.84 -8.63 -5.53
CA ILE A 53 -0.59 -8.92 -5.37
C ILE A 53 -0.83 -10.43 -5.44
N GLU A 54 -0.34 -11.09 -6.49
CA GLU A 54 -0.50 -12.54 -6.69
C GLU A 54 0.09 -13.35 -5.52
N LYS A 55 1.26 -12.93 -5.02
CA LYS A 55 1.87 -13.52 -3.84
C LYS A 55 0.98 -13.40 -2.60
N GLN A 56 0.33 -12.26 -2.38
CA GLN A 56 -0.59 -12.10 -1.25
C GLN A 56 -1.89 -12.92 -1.44
N LEU A 57 -2.37 -13.08 -2.68
CA LEU A 57 -3.54 -13.91 -2.98
C LEU A 57 -3.28 -15.40 -2.79
N ALA A 58 -2.05 -15.86 -3.07
CA ALA A 58 -1.65 -17.26 -2.89
C ALA A 58 -1.49 -17.67 -1.40
N ARG A 59 -1.38 -16.70 -0.48
CA ARG A 59 -1.35 -16.97 0.96
C ARG A 59 -2.76 -17.33 1.44
N LYS A 60 -2.89 -18.49 2.07
CA LYS A 60 -4.15 -18.98 2.67
C LYS A 60 -4.48 -18.24 3.96
#